data_AF-A0A2V1C8S2-F1
#
_entry.id   AF-A0A2V1C8S2-F1
#
_cell.length_a   1.000
_cell.length_b   1.000
_cell.length_c   1.000
_cell.angle_alpha   90.00
_cell.angle_beta   90.00
_cell.angle_gamma   90.00
#
_symmetry.space_group_name_H-M   'P 1'
#
loop_
_entity.id
_entity.type
_entity.pdbx_description
1 polymer ?
#
loop_
_entity_poly.entity_id
_entity_poly.type
_entity_poly.pdbx_seq_one_letter_code
_entity_poly.pdbx_strand_id
1 'polypeptide(L)'
;MPYNTAPIPPRKEATGTTQLPLSRVKKMIQVDSDIHACSNSAAFVITVATEMFIQYLSEQAHNVVRSEKKPRRNIQYRDLANAVAHHDNLEFLVDIVPKTIPYKEAKKIASSKTNGESSIEAGQTTLNVLKPTANGTNGFGAHDTSLDDDEADDPNAQLEKESRRVRLSTGSTISEGQNQGQDVEMN
;
A
#
# COMPACT_ATOMS: atom_id res chain seq x y z
N MET A 1 37.44 -19.42 -15.21
CA MET A 1 37.96 -18.03 -15.31
C MET A 1 37.37 -17.21 -14.19
N PRO A 2 38.14 -16.44 -13.42
CA PRO A 2 37.58 -15.53 -12.42
C PRO A 2 36.78 -14.41 -13.10
N TYR A 3 35.61 -14.07 -12.55
CA TYR A 3 34.79 -12.97 -13.05
C TYR A 3 35.48 -11.64 -12.75
N ASN A 4 35.56 -10.78 -13.77
CA ASN A 4 36.08 -9.43 -13.62
C ASN A 4 35.13 -8.61 -12.75
N THR A 5 35.59 -8.25 -11.55
CA THR A 5 34.85 -7.46 -10.54
C THR A 5 35.33 -6.01 -10.48
N ALA A 6 36.21 -5.59 -11.38
CA ALA A 6 36.64 -4.20 -11.48
C ALA A 6 35.42 -3.31 -11.84
N PRO A 7 35.21 -2.17 -11.14
CA PRO A 7 34.17 -1.22 -11.49
C PRO A 7 34.39 -0.74 -12.93
N ILE A 8 33.37 -0.87 -13.78
CA ILE A 8 33.44 -0.35 -15.15
C ILE A 8 33.39 1.18 -15.04
N PRO A 9 34.44 1.91 -15.46
CA PRO A 9 34.45 3.36 -15.36
C PRO A 9 33.34 3.95 -16.24
N PRO A 10 32.65 5.01 -15.79
CA PRO A 10 31.63 5.67 -16.59
C PRO A 10 32.26 6.20 -17.88
N ARG A 11 31.59 5.97 -19.02
CA ARG A 11 32.06 6.45 -20.33
C ARG A 11 31.93 7.97 -20.36
N LYS A 12 33.04 8.66 -20.60
CA LYS A 12 33.10 10.14 -20.71
C LYS A 12 32.77 10.65 -22.11
N GLU A 13 32.74 9.76 -23.10
CA GLU A 13 32.60 10.08 -24.53
C GLU A 13 31.19 9.77 -25.05
N ALA A 14 30.60 10.67 -25.83
CA ALA A 14 29.31 10.45 -26.47
C ALA A 14 29.42 9.33 -27.53
N THR A 15 29.01 8.11 -27.17
CA THR A 15 29.18 6.92 -28.02
C THR A 15 28.09 6.80 -29.11
N GLY A 16 27.08 7.68 -29.12
CA GLY A 16 25.94 7.60 -30.05
C GLY A 16 25.06 6.35 -29.85
N THR A 17 25.28 5.60 -28.78
CA THR A 17 24.61 4.33 -28.45
C THR A 17 24.18 4.34 -26.98
N THR A 18 23.10 3.63 -26.66
CA THR A 18 22.54 3.51 -25.31
C THR A 18 22.78 2.11 -24.75
N GLN A 19 22.91 2.02 -23.43
CA GLN A 19 23.01 0.74 -22.72
C GLN A 19 21.62 0.12 -22.50
N LEU A 20 20.59 0.96 -22.35
CA LEU A 20 19.21 0.51 -22.27
C LEU A 20 18.65 0.18 -23.67
N PRO A 21 17.84 -0.89 -23.79
CA PRO A 21 17.25 -1.27 -25.06
C PRO A 21 16.18 -0.27 -25.50
N LEU A 22 16.44 0.42 -26.61
CA LEU A 22 15.56 1.47 -27.15
C LEU A 22 14.13 0.98 -27.40
N SER A 23 13.95 -0.28 -27.80
CA SER A 23 12.62 -0.89 -28.00
C SER A 23 11.80 -0.97 -26.70
N ARG A 24 12.45 -1.16 -25.55
CA ARG A 24 11.76 -1.20 -24.25
C ARG A 24 11.35 0.19 -23.80
N VAL A 25 12.22 1.19 -23.99
CA VAL A 25 11.92 2.59 -23.66
C VAL A 25 10.76 3.11 -24.52
N LYS A 26 10.76 2.82 -25.83
CA LYS A 26 9.64 3.17 -26.71
C LYS A 26 8.31 2.59 -26.25
N LYS A 27 8.30 1.33 -25.76
CA LYS A 27 7.09 0.73 -25.19
C LYS A 27 6.61 1.45 -23.94
N MET A 28 7.52 1.95 -23.10
CA MET A 28 7.15 2.74 -21.92
C MET A 28 6.56 4.10 -22.30
N ILE A 29 7.14 4.76 -23.30
CA ILE A 29 6.62 6.03 -23.84
C ILE A 29 5.18 5.85 -24.37
N GLN A 30 4.89 4.73 -25.03
CA GLN A 30 3.56 4.42 -25.59
C GLN A 30 2.50 4.03 -24.54
N VAL A 31 2.87 3.86 -23.27
CA VAL A 31 1.89 3.65 -22.19
C VAL A 31 1.09 4.93 -21.93
N ASP A 32 1.69 6.09 -22.21
CA ASP A 32 1.04 7.39 -22.11
C ASP A 32 0.04 7.58 -23.26
N SER A 33 -1.25 7.71 -22.93
CA SER A 33 -2.34 7.88 -23.90
C SER A 33 -2.27 9.20 -24.66
N ASP A 34 -1.58 10.20 -24.10
CA ASP A 34 -1.54 11.55 -24.66
C ASP A 34 -0.42 11.69 -25.70
N ILE A 35 0.44 10.68 -25.81
CA ILE A 35 1.55 10.65 -26.77
C ILE A 35 1.14 9.87 -28.03
N HIS A 36 0.76 10.59 -29.09
CA HIS A 36 0.40 9.98 -30.38
C HIS A 36 1.58 9.37 -31.13
N ALA A 37 2.71 10.08 -31.20
CA ALA A 37 3.90 9.62 -31.91
C ALA A 37 5.17 10.21 -31.29
N CYS A 38 6.18 9.35 -31.08
CA CYS A 38 7.50 9.75 -30.60
C CYS A 38 8.55 9.49 -31.69
N SER A 39 9.33 10.51 -32.05
CA SER A 39 10.42 10.36 -33.01
C SER A 39 11.54 9.46 -32.45
N ASN A 40 12.33 8.86 -33.36
CA ASN A 40 13.47 8.03 -32.95
C ASN A 40 14.52 8.83 -32.16
N SER A 41 14.77 10.07 -32.56
CA SER A 41 15.72 10.97 -31.88
C SER A 41 15.23 11.34 -30.47
N ALA A 42 13.93 11.61 -30.30
CA ALA A 42 13.35 11.87 -28.99
C ALA A 42 13.46 10.64 -28.07
N ALA A 43 13.10 9.45 -28.58
CA ALA A 43 13.22 8.21 -27.82
C ALA A 43 14.68 7.92 -27.40
N PHE A 44 15.65 8.24 -28.25
CA PHE A 44 17.07 8.11 -27.93
C PHE A 44 17.48 9.03 -26.78
N VAL A 45 17.11 10.32 -26.84
CA VAL A 45 17.41 11.29 -25.77
C VAL A 45 16.75 10.90 -24.45
N ILE A 46 15.49 10.46 -24.48
CA ILE A 46 14.78 9.94 -23.29
C ILE A 46 15.53 8.73 -22.70
N THR A 47 16.05 7.85 -23.55
CA THR A 47 16.83 6.68 -23.11
C THR A 47 18.12 7.11 -22.38
N VAL A 48 18.87 8.06 -22.96
CA VAL A 48 20.08 8.61 -22.33
C VAL A 48 19.74 9.32 -21.01
N ALA A 49 18.68 10.13 -21.00
CA ALA A 49 18.21 10.79 -19.78
C ALA A 49 17.83 9.78 -18.69
N THR A 50 17.21 8.65 -19.06
CA THR A 50 16.87 7.56 -18.13
C THR A 50 18.12 6.92 -17.53
N GLU A 51 19.19 6.73 -18.32
CA GLU A 51 20.47 6.22 -17.81
C GLU A 51 21.11 7.17 -16.81
N MET A 52 21.11 8.47 -17.11
CA MET A 52 21.60 9.51 -16.21
C MET A 52 20.75 9.60 -14.93
N PHE A 53 19.43 9.45 -15.06
CA PHE A 53 18.51 9.45 -13.93
C PHE A 53 18.78 8.30 -12.95
N ILE A 54 19.00 7.08 -13.46
CA ILE A 54 19.31 5.92 -12.59
C ILE A 54 20.63 6.15 -11.82
N GLN A 55 21.64 6.71 -12.49
CA GLN A 55 22.91 7.06 -11.85
C GLN A 55 22.68 8.13 -10.77
N TYR A 56 21.96 9.20 -11.11
CA TYR A 56 21.64 10.28 -10.19
C TYR A 56 20.88 9.80 -8.94
N LEU A 57 19.83 8.99 -9.12
CA LEU A 57 19.05 8.43 -8.00
C LEU A 57 19.92 7.55 -7.10
N SER A 58 20.79 6.74 -7.70
CA SER A 58 21.73 5.89 -6.95
C SER A 58 22.75 6.71 -6.16
N GLU A 59 23.26 7.79 -6.74
CA GLU A 59 24.18 8.72 -6.09
C GLU A 59 23.52 9.45 -4.92
N GLN A 60 22.28 9.94 -5.07
CA GLN A 60 21.57 10.61 -3.97
C GLN A 60 21.30 9.63 -2.82
N ALA A 61 20.85 8.41 -3.11
CA ALA A 61 20.69 7.39 -2.09
C ALA A 61 22.02 7.03 -1.39
N HIS A 62 23.12 6.97 -2.15
CA HIS A 62 24.45 6.74 -1.58
C HIS A 62 24.93 7.92 -0.72
N ASN A 63 24.62 9.16 -1.09
CA ASN A 63 24.93 10.35 -0.29
C ASN A 63 24.23 10.31 1.06
N VAL A 64 22.98 9.84 1.11
CA VAL A 64 22.26 9.61 2.37
C VAL A 64 23.02 8.62 3.25
N VAL A 65 23.44 7.47 2.70
CA VAL A 65 24.24 6.48 3.45
C VAL A 65 25.55 7.07 3.96
N ARG A 66 26.23 7.87 3.14
CA ARG A 66 27.51 8.49 3.46
C ARG A 66 27.40 9.60 4.51
N SER A 67 26.22 10.17 4.68
CA SER A 67 25.91 11.15 5.74
C SER A 67 25.67 10.50 7.12
N GLU A 68 25.47 9.18 7.19
CA GLU A 68 25.29 8.48 8.47
C GLU A 68 26.58 8.50 9.31
N LYS A 69 26.44 8.56 10.64
CA LYS A 69 27.58 8.53 11.58
C LYS A 69 28.53 7.35 11.38
N LYS A 70 27.98 6.20 10.99
CA LYS A 70 28.74 5.00 10.61
C LYS A 70 28.27 4.58 9.22
N PRO A 71 28.92 5.06 8.15
CA PRO A 71 28.44 4.84 6.79
C PRO A 71 28.51 3.35 6.46
N ARG A 72 27.39 2.83 5.99
CA ARG A 72 27.28 1.46 5.48
C ARG A 72 27.80 1.40 4.05
N ARG A 73 28.13 0.18 3.59
CA ARG A 73 28.52 -0.06 2.20
C ARG A 73 27.32 -0.31 1.26
N ASN A 74 26.18 -0.70 1.82
CA ASN A 74 25.01 -1.11 1.04
C ASN A 74 23.91 -0.05 1.17
N ILE A 75 23.29 0.29 0.04
CA ILE A 75 22.10 1.14 -0.03
C ILE A 75 20.87 0.31 0.38
N GLN A 76 20.03 0.85 1.25
CA GLN A 76 18.77 0.26 1.69
C GLN A 76 17.59 1.10 1.20
N TYR A 77 16.38 0.52 1.22
CA TYR A 77 15.17 1.22 0.79
C TYR A 77 14.94 2.55 1.53
N ARG A 78 15.21 2.60 2.84
CA ARG A 78 15.11 3.82 3.64
C ARG A 78 15.97 4.97 3.11
N ASP A 79 17.10 4.64 2.49
CA ASP A 79 18.04 5.62 1.95
C ASP A 79 17.47 6.24 0.67
N LEU A 80 16.80 5.43 -0.17
CA LEU A 80 16.04 5.93 -1.33
C LEU A 80 14.86 6.80 -0.88
N ALA A 81 14.04 6.33 0.06
CA ALA A 81 12.88 7.07 0.54
C ALA A 81 13.28 8.42 1.17
N ASN A 82 14.42 8.47 1.86
CA ASN A 82 14.96 9.72 2.38
C ASN A 82 15.48 10.62 1.25
N ALA A 83 16.22 10.09 0.28
CA ALA A 83 16.70 10.86 -0.86
C ALA A 83 15.54 11.50 -1.64
N VAL A 84 14.50 10.72 -1.96
CA VAL A 84 13.29 11.21 -2.67
C VAL A 84 12.64 12.37 -1.92
N ALA A 85 12.56 12.29 -0.60
CA ALA A 85 11.90 13.32 0.19
C ALA A 85 12.74 14.55 0.52
N HIS A 86 14.04 14.53 0.22
CA HIS A 86 14.94 15.66 0.44
C HIS A 86 15.23 16.45 -0.85
N HIS A 87 14.84 15.92 -2.01
CA HIS A 87 15.14 16.50 -3.31
C HIS A 87 13.86 16.78 -4.10
N ASP A 88 13.56 18.06 -4.32
CA ASP A 88 12.34 18.50 -5.02
C ASP A 88 12.23 17.92 -6.45
N ASN A 89 13.35 17.76 -7.15
CA ASN A 89 13.38 17.14 -8.48
C ASN A 89 13.09 15.62 -8.48
N LEU A 90 12.99 14.98 -7.31
CA LEU A 90 12.56 13.60 -7.14
C LEU A 90 11.11 13.48 -6.64
N GLU A 91 10.38 14.59 -6.48
CA GLU A 91 9.01 14.60 -5.94
C GLU A 91 8.04 13.71 -6.72
N PHE A 92 8.23 13.56 -8.03
CA PHE A 92 7.42 12.67 -8.86
C PHE A 92 7.48 11.18 -8.45
N LEU A 93 8.42 10.80 -7.57
CA LEU A 93 8.55 9.44 -7.03
C LEU A 93 7.82 9.22 -5.70
N VAL A 94 7.22 10.24 -5.08
CA VAL A 94 6.67 10.14 -3.72
C VAL A 94 5.64 9.01 -3.57
N ASP A 95 4.78 8.84 -4.58
CA ASP A 95 3.74 7.80 -4.57
C ASP A 95 4.31 6.40 -4.84
N ILE A 96 5.46 6.30 -5.50
CA ILE A 96 6.13 5.04 -5.86
C ILE A 96 7.12 4.60 -4.77
N VAL A 97 7.75 5.55 -4.09
CA VAL A 97 8.77 5.32 -3.05
C VAL A 97 8.34 6.04 -1.76
N PRO A 98 7.29 5.57 -1.08
CA PRO A 98 6.83 6.20 0.14
C PRO A 98 7.84 6.06 1.29
N LYS A 99 7.83 7.03 2.21
CA LYS A 99 8.56 6.88 3.48
C LYS A 99 7.93 5.76 4.31
N THR A 100 8.78 4.81 4.73
CA THR A 100 8.34 3.77 5.66
C THR A 100 8.08 4.35 7.03
N ILE A 101 6.88 4.12 7.56
CA ILE A 101 6.50 4.42 8.95
C ILE A 101 6.17 3.13 9.69
N PRO A 102 6.41 3.03 11.00
CA PRO A 102 5.98 1.90 11.80
C PRO A 102 4.46 1.67 11.70
N TYR A 103 4.03 0.40 11.64
CA TYR A 103 2.61 0.05 11.48
C TYR A 103 1.70 0.69 12.56
N LYS A 104 2.18 0.79 13.80
CA LYS A 104 1.45 1.46 14.90
C LYS A 104 1.12 2.92 14.57
N GLU A 105 2.06 3.63 13.94
CA GLU A 105 1.87 5.02 13.52
C GLU A 105 0.99 5.11 12.28
N ALA A 106 1.15 4.19 11.32
CA ALA A 106 0.29 4.11 10.14
C ALA A 106 -1.18 3.90 10.52
N LYS A 107 -1.48 3.02 11.49
CA LYS A 107 -2.85 2.78 11.98
C LYS A 107 -3.44 4.04 12.63
N LYS A 108 -2.64 4.80 13.38
CA LYS A 108 -3.05 6.08 13.97
C LYS A 108 -3.33 7.16 12.92
N ILE A 109 -2.51 7.23 11.87
CA ILE A 109 -2.72 8.16 10.74
C ILE A 109 -3.97 7.77 9.95
N ALA A 110 -4.21 6.47 9.73
CA ALA A 110 -5.41 5.99 9.06
C ALA A 110 -6.69 6.29 9.88
N SER A 111 -6.66 6.09 11.21
CA SER A 111 -7.81 6.39 12.08
C SER A 111 -8.06 7.89 12.28
N SER A 112 -7.06 8.75 12.03
CA SER A 112 -7.22 10.20 12.09
C SER A 112 -7.66 10.82 10.77
N LYS A 113 -7.31 10.22 9.63
CA LYS A 113 -7.78 10.66 8.30
C LYS A 113 -9.29 10.45 8.08
N THR A 114 -9.93 9.53 8.80
CA THR A 114 -11.39 9.31 8.74
C THR A 114 -12.22 10.33 9.50
N ASN A 115 -11.61 11.21 10.31
CA ASN A 115 -12.32 12.25 11.08
C ASN A 115 -12.12 13.67 10.54
N GLY A 116 -11.56 13.81 9.34
CA GLY A 116 -11.10 15.08 8.77
C GLY A 116 -11.98 15.67 7.66
N GLU A 117 -13.30 15.64 7.79
CA GLU A 117 -14.19 16.50 6.99
C GLU A 117 -15.30 17.07 7.86
N SER A 118 -15.00 18.19 8.53
CA SER A 118 -15.96 19.20 9.02
C SER A 118 -15.22 20.34 9.72
N SER A 119 -14.47 21.12 8.93
CA SER A 119 -14.12 22.49 9.33
C SER A 119 -15.25 23.41 8.89
N ILE A 120 -16.39 23.35 9.58
CA ILE A 120 -17.39 24.43 9.49
C ILE A 120 -16.87 25.55 10.40
N GLU A 121 -16.50 26.68 9.81
CA GLU A 121 -16.17 27.90 10.54
C GLU A 121 -17.39 28.39 11.34
N ALA A 122 -17.12 28.81 12.58
CA ALA A 122 -18.13 29.37 13.47
C ALA A 122 -18.62 30.73 12.94
N GLY A 123 -19.75 30.71 12.21
CA GLY A 123 -20.39 31.94 11.73
C GLY A 123 -21.60 31.77 10.80
N GLN A 124 -21.91 30.56 10.33
CA GLN A 124 -22.99 30.39 9.35
C GLN A 124 -24.31 29.94 10.00
N THR A 125 -25.31 30.81 9.99
CA THR A 125 -26.67 30.52 10.45
C THR A 125 -27.46 29.73 9.40
N THR A 126 -28.12 28.66 9.84
CA THR A 126 -28.90 27.67 9.08
C THR A 126 -30.19 28.23 8.47
N LEU A 127 -30.58 27.74 7.28
CA LEU A 127 -31.96 27.84 6.74
C LEU A 127 -32.67 26.49 6.92
N ASN A 128 -33.69 26.46 7.77
CA ASN A 128 -34.56 25.29 8.00
C ASN A 128 -35.49 25.06 6.79
N VAL A 129 -35.45 23.88 6.17
CA VAL A 129 -36.52 23.40 5.28
C VAL A 129 -37.13 22.12 5.86
N LEU A 130 -38.45 22.10 5.81
CA LEU A 130 -39.39 21.24 6.52
C LEU A 130 -39.22 19.73 6.29
N LYS A 131 -39.48 19.02 7.39
CA LYS A 131 -39.70 17.57 7.57
C LYS A 131 -40.91 17.05 6.78
N PRO A 132 -40.87 15.85 6.16
CA PRO A 132 -42.06 15.06 5.91
C PRO A 132 -42.34 14.14 7.12
N THR A 133 -43.57 14.17 7.60
CA THR A 133 -44.11 13.34 8.69
C THR A 133 -44.79 12.05 8.19
N ALA A 134 -44.78 11.05 9.09
CA ALA A 134 -45.72 9.92 9.26
C ALA A 134 -45.43 8.64 8.43
N ASN A 135 -45.59 7.40 8.92
CA ASN A 135 -45.86 6.81 10.24
C ASN A 135 -45.70 5.27 10.10
N GLY A 136 -45.34 4.55 11.16
CA GLY A 136 -45.45 3.07 11.22
C GLY A 136 -44.77 2.49 12.46
N THR A 137 -45.58 2.02 13.40
CA THR A 137 -45.30 1.78 14.82
C THR A 137 -44.95 0.33 15.17
N ASN A 138 -44.56 0.12 16.45
CA ASN A 138 -44.53 -1.09 17.30
C ASN A 138 -43.08 -1.58 17.60
N GLY A 139 -42.54 -1.61 18.83
CA GLY A 139 -43.00 -1.25 20.17
C GLY A 139 -42.08 -1.86 21.26
N PHE A 140 -41.70 -1.03 22.25
CA PHE A 140 -41.40 -1.29 23.69
C PHE A 140 -40.41 -2.40 24.12
N GLY A 141 -39.50 -2.25 25.10
CA GLY A 141 -39.14 -1.21 26.09
C GLY A 141 -37.81 -1.62 26.78
N ALA A 142 -36.87 -0.70 26.99
CA ALA A 142 -36.60 0.04 28.23
C ALA A 142 -35.84 -0.77 29.32
N HIS A 143 -34.65 -0.29 29.71
CA HIS A 143 -34.05 -0.24 31.08
C HIS A 143 -32.52 -0.04 30.96
N ASP A 144 -31.99 1.18 30.84
CA ASP A 144 -31.39 1.99 31.92
C ASP A 144 -30.55 1.20 32.95
N THR A 145 -29.22 1.32 32.92
CA THR A 145 -28.42 1.69 34.10
C THR A 145 -26.93 1.80 33.76
N SER A 146 -26.36 2.78 34.43
CA SER A 146 -25.00 3.29 34.48
C SER A 146 -23.96 2.34 35.11
N LEU A 147 -22.70 2.79 35.00
CA LEU A 147 -21.51 2.55 35.85
C LEU A 147 -20.50 1.53 35.29
N ASP A 148 -19.34 2.09 34.93
CA ASP A 148 -18.00 1.70 35.33
C ASP A 148 -17.67 0.20 35.43
N ASP A 149 -16.73 -0.26 34.60
CA ASP A 149 -15.47 -0.82 35.12
C ASP A 149 -14.49 -1.12 33.97
N ASP A 150 -13.22 -0.80 34.24
CA ASP A 150 -12.04 -1.12 33.43
C ASP A 150 -11.94 -2.63 33.17
N GLU A 151 -12.32 -3.09 31.98
CA GLU A 151 -12.03 -4.47 31.56
C GLU A 151 -11.10 -4.45 30.34
N ALA A 152 -9.83 -4.74 30.62
CA ALA A 152 -8.80 -4.93 29.61
C ALA A 152 -9.28 -5.97 28.58
N ASP A 153 -9.30 -5.57 27.30
CA ASP A 153 -9.55 -6.47 26.16
C ASP A 153 -8.51 -7.60 26.14
N ASP A 154 -8.80 -8.70 26.86
CA ASP A 154 -8.09 -9.97 26.71
C ASP A 154 -8.56 -10.61 25.39
N PRO A 155 -7.70 -10.70 24.36
CA PRO A 155 -8.07 -11.27 23.06
C PRO A 155 -8.51 -12.74 23.16
N ASN A 156 -8.24 -13.43 24.27
CA ASN A 156 -8.64 -14.81 24.48
C ASN A 156 -10.14 -14.95 24.83
N ALA A 157 -10.78 -13.91 25.38
CA ALA A 157 -12.20 -13.92 25.74
C ALA A 157 -13.14 -13.94 24.51
N GLN A 158 -12.68 -13.41 23.37
CA GLN A 158 -13.43 -13.40 22.13
C GLN A 158 -13.49 -14.79 21.47
N LEU A 159 -12.41 -15.58 21.59
CA LEU A 159 -12.33 -16.95 21.05
C LEU A 159 -13.23 -17.94 21.81
N GLU A 160 -13.38 -17.76 23.13
CA GLU A 160 -14.33 -18.50 23.98
C GLU A 160 -15.80 -18.21 23.60
N LYS A 161 -16.14 -16.92 23.35
CA LYS A 161 -17.49 -16.53 22.91
C LYS A 161 -17.83 -17.09 21.52
N GLU A 162 -16.86 -17.15 20.61
CA GLU A 162 -17.06 -17.65 19.25
C GLU A 162 -17.16 -19.19 19.20
N SER A 163 -16.32 -19.90 19.96
CA SER A 163 -16.38 -21.36 20.08
C SER A 163 -17.65 -21.86 20.78
N ARG A 164 -18.21 -21.08 21.72
CA ARG A 164 -19.53 -21.36 22.31
C ARG A 164 -20.67 -21.14 21.32
N ARG A 165 -20.56 -20.18 20.38
CA ARG A 165 -21.56 -19.92 19.34
C ARG A 165 -21.60 -21.04 18.28
N VAL A 166 -20.44 -21.65 17.96
CA VAL A 166 -20.34 -22.78 17.03
C VAL A 166 -21.06 -24.03 17.57
N ARG A 167 -21.00 -24.29 18.89
CA ARG A 167 -21.61 -25.48 19.51
C ARG A 167 -23.15 -25.51 19.49
N LEU A 168 -23.80 -24.36 19.31
CA LEU A 168 -25.27 -24.25 19.20
C LEU A 168 -25.78 -24.40 17.76
N SER A 169 -24.89 -24.40 16.75
CA SER A 169 -25.28 -24.42 15.33
C SER A 169 -25.26 -25.80 14.66
N THR A 170 -24.69 -26.84 15.30
CA THR A 170 -24.64 -28.21 14.75
C THR A 170 -25.45 -29.17 15.63
N GLY A 171 -26.78 -29.20 15.44
CA GLY A 171 -27.68 -30.06 16.22
C GLY A 171 -29.09 -30.22 15.66
N SER A 172 -29.23 -30.80 14.46
CA SER A 172 -30.45 -31.45 13.89
C SER A 172 -30.09 -31.84 12.45
N THR A 173 -30.18 -33.07 11.96
CA THR A 173 -31.18 -34.14 12.14
C THR A 173 -30.57 -35.50 11.81
N ILE A 174 -30.90 -36.51 12.61
CA ILE A 174 -30.73 -37.95 12.33
C ILE A 174 -32.00 -38.45 11.62
N SER A 175 -31.88 -39.21 10.54
CA SER A 175 -32.88 -40.20 10.12
C SER A 175 -32.22 -41.37 9.39
N GLU A 176 -32.44 -42.56 9.94
CA GLU A 176 -31.99 -43.88 9.51
C GLU A 176 -32.57 -44.35 8.17
N GLY A 177 -31.86 -45.26 7.49
CA GLY A 177 -32.35 -46.05 6.36
C GLY A 177 -31.28 -47.02 5.85
N GLN A 178 -31.57 -48.32 5.86
CA GLN A 178 -30.66 -49.46 5.85
C GLN A 178 -30.18 -49.93 4.45
N ASN A 179 -29.12 -50.78 4.47
CA ASN A 179 -28.87 -51.95 3.60
C ASN A 179 -28.35 -51.65 2.16
N GLN A 180 -27.38 -52.31 1.50
CA GLN A 180 -26.57 -53.54 1.60
C GLN A 180 -25.23 -53.19 0.89
N GLY A 181 -24.03 -53.63 1.28
CA GLY A 181 -23.53 -54.98 1.09
C GLY A 181 -23.18 -55.28 -0.38
N GLN A 182 -21.95 -54.98 -0.83
CA GLN A 182 -21.14 -55.85 -1.73
C GLN A 182 -19.77 -55.24 -2.09
N ASP A 183 -18.75 -56.07 -1.87
CA ASP A 183 -17.36 -55.98 -2.33
C ASP A 183 -17.25 -55.88 -3.86
N VAL A 184 -16.28 -55.12 -4.40
CA VAL A 184 -15.40 -55.59 -5.49
C VAL A 184 -14.09 -54.77 -5.55
N GLU A 185 -12.98 -55.50 -5.67
CA GLU A 185 -11.59 -55.06 -5.92
C GLU A 185 -11.34 -54.30 -7.24
N MET A 186 -10.25 -53.53 -7.20
CA MET A 186 -9.20 -53.26 -8.22
C MET A 186 -9.56 -53.13 -9.71
N ASN A 187 -9.19 -51.98 -10.27
CA ASN A 187 -8.07 -51.86 -11.22
C ASN A 187 -7.53 -50.42 -11.24
#